data_AF-A0A7W0VZE5-F1
#
_entry.id   AF-A0A7W0VZE5-F1
#
_cell.length_a   1.000
_cell.length_b   1.000
_cell.length_c   1.000
_cell.angle_alpha   90.00
_cell.angle_beta   90.00
_cell.angle_gamma   90.00
#
_symmetry.space_group_name_H-M   'P 1'
#
loop_
_entity.id
_entity.type
_entity.pdbx_description
1 polymer ?
#
loop_
_entity_poly.entity_id
_entity_poly.type
_entity_poly.pdbx_seq_one_letter_code
_entity_poly.pdbx_strand_id
1 'polypeptide(L)'
;MSRSLFACGLITALITIGCTKSAPKDNGSGTDPKGGTADKVVVPGGDVPPPRMGVGGGESVAAKGGAEESQRLAADEGKLAIEPPADAKAGTEATAKITVTPGTGYHVNTEFPTKLTLTAPEGITLAKAEFKGGGASKDKGDIDVFEESQLLLGVKYTAAKSGSYTINGTFKFAVCDKDSCRPKKETIAIQVAVK
;
A
#
# COMPACT_ATOMS: atom_id res chain seq x y z
N MET A 1 15.22 51.73 -5.59
CA MET A 1 13.84 51.92 -6.09
C MET A 1 12.92 51.05 -5.21
N SER A 2 12.24 51.65 -4.24
CA SER A 2 10.77 51.89 -4.23
C SER A 2 9.94 50.61 -4.31
N ARG A 3 9.50 50.05 -3.17
CA ARG A 3 8.21 50.30 -2.47
C ARG A 3 7.01 49.56 -3.07
N SER A 4 6.48 48.59 -2.33
CA SER A 4 5.03 48.33 -2.06
C SER A 4 4.94 47.05 -1.20
N LEU A 5 4.62 47.06 0.11
CA LEU A 5 3.36 47.41 0.79
C LEU A 5 2.14 46.75 0.14
N PHE A 6 1.68 45.63 0.70
CA PHE A 6 0.26 45.39 0.97
C PHE A 6 0.11 44.40 2.12
N ALA A 7 -0.22 44.95 3.29
CA ALA A 7 -0.79 44.26 4.43
C ALA A 7 -2.23 44.77 4.55
N CYS A 8 -3.23 43.88 4.44
CA CYS A 8 -4.57 44.06 5.02
C CYS A 8 -5.41 42.81 4.74
N GLY A 9 -6.11 42.27 5.74
CA GLY A 9 -7.15 41.26 5.49
C GLY A 9 -7.42 40.30 6.63
N LEU A 10 -7.68 40.80 7.83
CA LEU A 10 -8.23 40.06 8.95
C LEU A 10 -9.75 39.90 8.73
N ILE A 11 -10.27 38.68 8.56
CA ILE A 11 -11.70 38.38 8.73
C ILE A 11 -11.85 37.10 9.54
N THR A 12 -12.10 37.30 10.83
CA THR A 12 -12.63 36.31 11.76
C THR A 12 -14.14 36.24 11.54
N ALA A 13 -14.68 35.04 11.27
CA ALA A 13 -16.10 34.77 11.38
C ALA A 13 -16.31 33.51 12.23
N LEU A 14 -16.69 33.73 13.49
CA LEU A 14 -17.34 32.74 14.34
C LEU A 14 -18.76 32.51 13.82
N ILE A 15 -19.15 31.25 13.59
CA ILE A 15 -20.54 30.83 13.70
C ILE A 15 -20.57 29.56 14.54
N THR A 16 -20.95 29.72 15.80
CA THR A 16 -21.40 28.67 16.71
C THR A 16 -22.92 28.59 16.63
N ILE A 17 -23.47 27.46 16.17
CA ILE A 17 -24.85 27.04 16.47
C ILE A 17 -24.81 25.56 16.79
N GLY A 18 -25.05 25.24 18.07
CA GLY A 18 -25.29 23.88 18.52
C GLY A 18 -26.73 23.45 18.28
N CYS A 19 -26.95 22.15 18.22
CA CYS A 19 -28.19 21.51 18.66
C CYS A 19 -27.89 20.10 19.16
N THR A 20 -28.31 19.89 20.39
CA THR A 20 -28.36 18.69 21.24
C THR A 20 -29.20 17.53 20.69
N LYS A 21 -29.09 16.37 21.37
CA LYS A 21 -30.09 15.25 21.51
C LYS A 21 -29.84 14.11 20.48
N SER A 22 -29.63 12.82 20.82
CA SER A 22 -30.05 12.00 21.96
C SER A 22 -29.17 10.74 22.09
N ALA A 23 -28.98 10.23 23.30
CA ALA A 23 -28.57 8.84 23.58
C ALA A 23 -29.83 7.92 23.69
N PRO A 24 -29.71 6.69 24.20
CA PRO A 24 -29.42 5.43 23.50
C PRO A 24 -30.69 4.56 23.32
N LYS A 25 -30.59 3.45 22.57
CA LYS A 25 -31.52 2.33 22.70
C LYS A 25 -30.75 1.03 22.88
N ASP A 26 -30.71 0.63 24.15
CA ASP A 26 -30.68 -0.76 24.59
C ASP A 26 -32.12 -1.31 24.58
N ASN A 27 -32.27 -2.62 24.82
CA ASN A 27 -33.43 -3.51 24.72
C ASN A 27 -33.46 -4.35 23.42
N GLY A 28 -33.43 -5.67 23.47
CA GLY A 28 -33.41 -6.58 24.60
C GLY A 28 -33.84 -7.99 24.19
N SER A 29 -33.45 -8.93 25.04
CA SER A 29 -34.16 -10.18 25.39
C SER A 29 -34.26 -11.32 24.37
N GLY A 30 -33.59 -12.41 24.75
CA GLY A 30 -34.26 -13.69 25.01
C GLY A 30 -33.95 -14.81 24.02
N THR A 31 -33.27 -15.86 24.47
CA THR A 31 -33.89 -17.09 25.01
C THR A 31 -32.83 -18.17 25.24
N ASP A 32 -32.69 -18.63 26.48
CA ASP A 32 -32.27 -20.00 26.79
C ASP A 32 -33.33 -21.00 26.27
N PRO A 33 -32.94 -22.24 25.92
CA PRO A 33 -33.11 -23.31 26.91
C PRO A 33 -32.06 -24.44 26.89
N LYS A 34 -31.76 -24.91 28.11
CA LYS A 34 -31.55 -26.31 28.57
C LYS A 34 -30.85 -27.34 27.66
N GLY A 35 -29.69 -27.78 28.16
CA GLY A 35 -29.59 -29.09 28.82
C GLY A 35 -29.23 -30.31 27.97
N GLY A 36 -28.28 -31.10 28.45
CA GLY A 36 -28.25 -32.53 28.15
C GLY A 36 -26.87 -33.14 27.88
N THR A 37 -26.31 -33.70 28.95
CA THR A 37 -25.63 -35.01 28.99
C THR A 37 -24.21 -35.16 28.43
N ALA A 38 -23.38 -35.69 29.32
CA ALA A 38 -22.07 -36.26 29.07
C ALA A 38 -22.10 -37.37 28.03
N ASP A 39 -21.03 -37.48 27.23
CA ASP A 39 -20.42 -38.77 26.97
C ASP A 39 -18.91 -38.62 26.77
N LYS A 40 -18.16 -39.42 27.53
CA LYS A 40 -16.71 -39.58 27.42
C LYS A 40 -16.44 -40.56 26.28
N VAL A 41 -15.81 -40.11 25.21
CA VAL A 41 -15.08 -41.01 24.32
C VAL A 41 -13.60 -40.98 24.69
N VAL A 42 -13.21 -42.04 25.38
CA VAL A 42 -11.82 -42.51 25.52
C VAL A 42 -11.35 -43.00 24.15
N VAL A 43 -10.21 -42.48 23.68
CA VAL A 43 -9.43 -43.10 22.60
C VAL A 43 -8.08 -43.57 23.17
N PRO A 44 -7.72 -44.85 22.99
CA PRO A 44 -6.51 -45.46 23.53
C PRO A 44 -5.24 -44.99 22.80
N GLY A 45 -4.16 -44.90 23.55
CA GLY A 45 -2.85 -44.43 23.13
C GLY A 45 -2.23 -45.23 22.00
N GLY A 46 -1.77 -44.50 20.99
CA GLY A 46 -0.85 -44.96 19.96
C GLY A 46 0.39 -44.07 19.98
N ASP A 47 1.53 -44.70 20.18
CA ASP A 47 2.88 -44.17 20.15
C ASP A 47 3.15 -43.44 18.81
N VAL A 48 3.46 -42.14 18.85
CA VAL A 48 3.88 -41.37 17.66
C VAL A 48 5.25 -40.76 17.96
N PRO A 49 6.29 -41.04 17.17
CA PRO A 49 7.64 -40.53 17.38
C PRO A 49 7.71 -39.00 17.21
N PRO A 50 8.66 -38.32 17.88
CA PRO A 50 8.76 -36.87 17.82
C PRO A 50 9.09 -36.38 16.41
N PRO A 51 8.43 -35.31 15.91
CA PRO A 51 8.86 -34.66 14.69
C PRO A 51 10.22 -34.00 14.92
N ARG A 52 11.14 -34.32 14.01
CA ARG A 52 12.48 -33.75 13.91
C ARG A 52 12.39 -32.23 13.85
N MET A 53 13.10 -31.54 14.74
CA MET A 53 13.39 -30.12 14.62
C MET A 53 14.20 -29.89 13.33
N GLY A 54 13.52 -29.41 12.30
CA GLY A 54 14.14 -28.80 11.13
C GLY A 54 14.46 -27.35 11.44
N VAL A 55 15.74 -27.06 11.65
CA VAL A 55 16.32 -25.74 11.44
C VAL A 55 16.20 -25.44 9.95
N GLY A 56 15.43 -24.41 9.61
CA GLY A 56 15.32 -23.84 8.27
C GLY A 56 15.07 -22.35 8.43
N GLY A 57 16.01 -21.55 7.92
CA GLY A 57 16.02 -20.09 8.03
C GLY A 57 14.80 -19.41 7.41
N GLY A 58 14.70 -18.13 7.72
CA GLY A 58 13.50 -17.31 7.56
C GLY A 58 12.83 -17.41 6.20
N GLU A 59 11.55 -17.73 6.25
CA GLU A 59 10.61 -17.43 5.19
C GLU A 59 9.49 -16.62 5.85
N SER A 60 9.49 -15.32 5.58
CA SER A 60 8.38 -14.44 5.93
C SER A 60 7.12 -15.04 5.34
N VAL A 61 6.22 -15.43 6.24
CA VAL A 61 4.88 -15.96 5.97
C VAL A 61 4.13 -15.09 4.96
N ALA A 62 4.12 -15.52 3.70
CA ALA A 62 3.16 -15.04 2.71
C ALA A 62 1.79 -15.61 3.08
N ALA A 63 0.92 -14.74 3.55
CA ALA A 63 -0.43 -15.09 3.98
C ALA A 63 -1.30 -15.56 2.79
N LYS A 64 -2.16 -16.53 3.09
CA LYS A 64 -3.12 -17.24 2.26
C LYS A 64 -3.81 -16.39 1.18
N GLY A 65 -3.63 -16.82 -0.07
CA GLY A 65 -4.27 -16.31 -1.26
C GLY A 65 -5.76 -16.65 -1.37
N GLY A 66 -6.53 -15.63 -1.74
CA GLY A 66 -7.90 -15.72 -2.22
C GLY A 66 -8.29 -14.37 -2.79
N ALA A 67 -8.48 -14.30 -4.11
CA ALA A 67 -8.74 -13.10 -4.92
C ALA A 67 -7.60 -12.05 -5.03
N GLU A 68 -6.80 -11.81 -3.98
CA GLU A 68 -5.73 -10.81 -4.02
C GLU A 68 -4.46 -11.28 -4.75
N GLU A 69 -4.23 -12.60 -4.85
CA GLU A 69 -3.02 -13.18 -5.45
C GLU A 69 -3.05 -13.15 -6.99
N SER A 70 -4.21 -13.37 -7.62
CA SER A 70 -4.33 -13.35 -9.09
C SER A 70 -4.14 -11.96 -9.71
N GLN A 71 -4.29 -10.90 -8.90
CA GLN A 71 -4.05 -9.52 -9.29
C GLN A 71 -2.64 -9.05 -8.94
N ARG A 72 -1.83 -9.86 -8.24
CA ARG A 72 -0.41 -9.55 -8.04
C ARG A 72 0.39 -9.82 -9.31
N LEU A 73 1.52 -9.15 -9.41
CA LEU A 73 2.44 -9.36 -10.52
C LEU A 73 3.12 -10.71 -10.30
N ALA A 74 2.85 -11.70 -11.17
CA ALA A 74 3.63 -12.93 -11.13
C ALA A 74 5.07 -12.64 -11.59
N ALA A 75 6.04 -13.37 -11.04
CA ALA A 75 7.45 -13.18 -11.39
C ALA A 75 7.72 -13.36 -12.90
N ASP A 76 6.94 -14.20 -13.57
CA ASP A 76 7.00 -14.43 -15.02
C ASP A 76 6.42 -13.25 -15.84
N GLU A 77 5.43 -12.53 -15.28
CA GLU A 77 4.79 -11.38 -15.91
C GLU A 77 5.62 -10.09 -15.73
N GLY A 78 6.48 -10.05 -14.72
CA GLY A 78 7.42 -8.97 -14.49
C GLY A 78 8.00 -8.94 -13.08
N LYS A 79 8.85 -7.94 -12.86
CA LYS A 79 9.55 -7.68 -11.61
C LYS A 79 9.25 -6.28 -11.12
N LEU A 80 8.76 -6.18 -9.89
CA LEU A 80 8.69 -4.92 -9.16
C LEU A 80 9.94 -4.77 -8.28
N ALA A 81 10.67 -3.69 -8.46
CA ALA A 81 11.79 -3.29 -7.63
C ALA A 81 11.45 -1.98 -6.91
N ILE A 82 11.73 -1.92 -5.62
CA ILE A 82 11.57 -0.73 -4.80
C ILE A 82 12.95 -0.39 -4.27
N GLU A 83 13.49 0.72 -4.73
CA GLU A 83 14.79 1.23 -4.33
C GLU A 83 14.57 2.42 -3.39
N PRO A 84 14.77 2.26 -2.07
CA PRO A 84 14.74 3.39 -1.16
C PRO A 84 15.93 4.32 -1.45
N PRO A 85 15.82 5.61 -1.14
CA PRO A 85 16.94 6.54 -1.33
C PRO A 85 18.11 6.14 -0.43
N ALA A 86 19.32 6.15 -0.98
CA ALA A 86 20.54 5.83 -0.25
C ALA A 86 20.85 6.85 0.87
N ASP A 87 20.44 8.11 0.69
CA ASP A 87 20.82 9.26 1.52
C ASP A 87 19.62 10.06 2.02
N ALA A 88 18.61 9.39 2.59
CA ALA A 88 17.54 10.10 3.28
C ALA A 88 18.05 10.67 4.61
N LYS A 89 17.93 12.00 4.77
CA LYS A 89 18.19 12.72 6.01
C LYS A 89 16.93 13.33 6.58
N ALA A 90 16.83 13.38 7.91
CA ALA A 90 15.73 14.06 8.56
C ALA A 90 15.65 15.53 8.11
N GLY A 91 14.44 16.01 7.84
CA GLY A 91 14.14 17.35 7.35
C GLY A 91 14.49 17.59 5.87
N THR A 92 15.04 16.60 5.16
CA THR A 92 15.43 16.74 3.75
C THR A 92 14.50 15.93 2.85
N GLU A 93 14.17 16.47 1.67
CA GLU A 93 13.44 15.73 0.65
C GLU A 93 14.32 14.60 0.11
N ALA A 94 13.78 13.38 0.12
CA ALA A 94 14.39 12.18 -0.42
C ALA A 94 13.46 11.57 -1.47
N THR A 95 14.02 10.83 -2.43
CA THR A 95 13.25 10.20 -3.51
C THR A 95 13.43 8.69 -3.49
N ALA A 96 12.37 7.95 -3.20
CA ALA A 96 12.33 6.50 -3.41
C ALA A 96 11.96 6.20 -4.87
N LYS A 97 12.60 5.22 -5.48
CA LYS A 97 12.29 4.80 -6.85
C LYS A 97 11.55 3.48 -6.84
N ILE A 98 10.47 3.42 -7.60
CA ILE A 98 9.71 2.20 -7.83
C ILE A 98 9.85 1.88 -9.32
N THR A 99 10.46 0.75 -9.64
CA THR A 99 10.69 0.31 -11.01
C THR A 99 9.93 -0.98 -11.26
N VAL A 100 9.17 -1.03 -12.34
CA VAL A 100 8.50 -2.23 -12.84
C VAL A 100 9.15 -2.57 -14.17
N THR A 101 9.67 -3.80 -14.25
CA THR A 101 10.20 -4.36 -15.47
C THR A 101 9.28 -5.51 -15.89
N PRO A 102 8.53 -5.41 -16.99
CA PRO A 102 7.71 -6.51 -17.47
C PRO A 102 8.58 -7.70 -17.89
N GLY A 103 8.00 -8.89 -17.77
CA GLY A 103 8.63 -10.15 -18.13
C GLY A 103 8.73 -10.33 -19.65
N THR A 104 9.37 -11.41 -20.07
CA THR A 104 9.54 -11.67 -21.51
C THR A 104 8.20 -12.00 -22.16
N GLY A 105 7.85 -11.29 -23.24
CA GLY A 105 6.56 -11.45 -23.92
C GLY A 105 5.42 -10.61 -23.31
N TYR A 106 5.72 -9.87 -22.25
CA TYR A 106 4.81 -8.93 -21.60
C TYR A 106 5.28 -7.49 -21.81
N HIS A 107 4.33 -6.54 -21.75
CA HIS A 107 4.60 -5.11 -21.78
C HIS A 107 3.67 -4.35 -20.84
N VAL A 108 4.11 -3.19 -20.38
CA VAL A 108 3.29 -2.28 -19.57
C VAL A 108 2.23 -1.63 -20.46
N ASN A 109 0.96 -1.68 -20.04
CA ASN A 109 -0.12 -1.04 -20.77
C ASN A 109 -0.13 0.47 -20.51
N THR A 110 0.22 1.26 -21.53
CA THR A 110 0.20 2.73 -21.44
C THR A 110 -1.20 3.33 -21.64
N GLU A 111 -2.14 2.56 -22.19
CA GLU A 111 -3.54 2.97 -22.37
C GLU A 111 -4.40 2.70 -21.13
N PHE A 112 -3.96 1.79 -20.25
CA PHE A 112 -4.64 1.53 -18.99
C PHE A 112 -4.23 2.56 -17.93
N PRO A 113 -5.18 3.14 -17.18
CA PRO A 113 -4.85 4.12 -16.15
C PRO A 113 -4.04 3.45 -15.02
N THR A 114 -2.76 3.78 -14.98
CA THR A 114 -1.88 3.40 -13.88
C THR A 114 -2.07 4.37 -12.72
N LYS A 115 -2.27 3.82 -11.53
CA LYS A 115 -2.49 4.58 -10.30
C LYS A 115 -1.71 3.99 -9.14
N LEU A 116 -0.81 4.78 -8.56
CA LEU A 116 -0.16 4.48 -7.30
C LEU A 116 -0.79 5.35 -6.21
N THR A 117 -1.24 4.73 -5.12
CA THR A 117 -1.69 5.43 -3.92
C THR A 117 -0.81 5.02 -2.76
N LEU A 118 -0.23 5.99 -2.08
CA LEU A 118 0.67 5.82 -0.95
C LEU A 118 0.02 6.35 0.32
N THR A 119 0.36 5.70 1.43
CA THR A 119 -0.04 6.07 2.77
C THR A 119 1.23 6.27 3.59
N ALA A 120 1.49 7.53 3.91
CA ALA A 120 2.63 7.93 4.72
C ALA A 120 2.41 7.49 6.18
N PRO A 121 3.41 6.88 6.85
CA PRO A 121 3.37 6.70 8.28
C PRO A 121 3.58 8.02 9.01
N GLU A 122 3.33 8.03 10.33
CA GLU A 122 3.61 9.21 11.14
C GLU A 122 5.08 9.63 11.06
N GLY A 123 5.32 10.92 10.87
CA GLY A 123 6.66 11.48 10.71
C GLY A 123 7.22 11.44 9.28
N ILE A 124 6.49 10.92 8.29
CA ILE A 124 6.80 11.09 6.87
C ILE A 124 5.77 12.01 6.21
N THR A 125 6.25 13.02 5.49
CA THR A 125 5.43 13.87 4.62
C THR A 125 5.71 13.48 3.18
N LEU A 126 4.70 13.02 2.44
CA LEU A 126 4.82 12.77 1.01
C LEU A 126 4.59 14.06 0.24
N ALA A 127 5.47 14.40 -0.70
CA ALA A 127 5.23 15.51 -1.62
C ALA A 127 4.00 15.20 -2.51
N LYS A 128 3.84 13.93 -2.84
CA LYS A 128 2.69 13.42 -3.59
C LYS A 128 2.33 12.01 -3.11
N ALA A 129 1.08 11.84 -2.69
CA ALA A 129 0.57 10.56 -2.21
C ALA A 129 -0.13 9.74 -3.31
N GLU A 130 -0.56 10.38 -4.40
CA GLU A 130 -1.22 9.72 -5.52
C GLU A 130 -0.50 10.05 -6.82
N PHE A 131 -0.01 9.02 -7.53
CA PHE A 131 0.57 9.14 -8.86
C PHE A 131 -0.39 8.53 -9.87
N LYS A 132 -0.56 9.22 -11.00
CA LYS A 132 -1.43 8.76 -12.09
C LYS A 132 -0.69 8.92 -13.42
N GLY A 133 -0.87 7.94 -14.29
CA GLY A 133 -0.33 7.96 -15.65
C GLY A 133 -1.10 7.00 -16.56
N GLY A 134 -0.91 7.13 -17.86
CA GLY A 134 -1.65 6.42 -18.89
C GLY A 134 -3.12 6.83 -18.98
N GLY A 135 -3.96 5.88 -19.38
CA GLY A 135 -5.37 6.13 -19.67
C GLY A 135 -5.57 6.62 -21.10
N ALA A 136 -6.75 7.20 -21.36
CA ALA A 136 -7.15 7.65 -22.70
C ALA A 136 -6.17 8.64 -23.36
N SER A 137 -5.46 9.42 -22.55
CA SER A 137 -4.48 10.40 -23.05
C SER A 137 -3.09 9.80 -23.32
N LYS A 138 -2.82 8.56 -22.86
CA LYS A 138 -1.49 7.90 -22.90
C LYS A 138 -0.35 8.74 -22.29
N ASP A 139 -0.69 9.76 -21.51
CA ASP A 139 0.27 10.64 -20.87
C ASP A 139 0.94 9.93 -19.70
N LYS A 140 2.27 10.03 -19.59
CA LYS A 140 3.00 9.52 -18.42
C LYS A 140 2.52 10.14 -17.10
N GLY A 141 1.93 11.34 -17.14
CA GLY A 141 1.42 12.04 -15.96
C GLY A 141 2.53 12.26 -14.95
N ASP A 142 2.39 11.63 -13.78
CA ASP A 142 3.33 11.71 -12.65
C ASP A 142 4.42 10.63 -12.66
N ILE A 143 4.43 9.78 -13.69
CA ILE A 143 5.39 8.69 -13.83
C ILE A 143 6.65 9.23 -14.53
N ASP A 144 7.83 8.97 -13.98
CA ASP A 144 9.11 9.42 -14.55
C ASP A 144 9.41 8.71 -15.88
N VAL A 145 9.26 7.39 -15.90
CA VAL A 145 9.42 6.56 -17.11
C VAL A 145 8.15 5.74 -17.29
N PHE A 146 7.43 5.95 -18.40
CA PHE A 146 6.20 5.23 -18.70
C PHE A 146 6.28 4.66 -20.11
N GLU A 147 7.01 3.56 -20.24
CA GLU A 147 7.26 2.87 -21.50
C GLU A 147 6.77 1.42 -21.41
N GLU A 148 6.53 0.80 -22.57
CA GLU A 148 6.09 -0.60 -22.66
C GLU A 148 7.10 -1.58 -22.03
N SER A 149 8.39 -1.23 -22.02
CA SER A 149 9.49 -2.03 -21.49
C SER A 149 9.87 -1.70 -20.04
N GLN A 150 9.43 -0.57 -19.49
CA GLN A 150 9.74 -0.19 -18.12
C GLN A 150 8.82 0.91 -17.60
N LEU A 151 8.43 0.78 -16.34
CA LEU A 151 7.74 1.82 -15.60
C LEU A 151 8.56 2.25 -14.39
N LEU A 152 8.87 3.53 -14.25
CA LEU A 152 9.61 4.09 -13.12
C LEU A 152 8.85 5.26 -12.48
N LEU A 153 8.66 5.21 -11.16
CA LEU A 153 8.11 6.31 -10.37
C LEU A 153 9.09 6.77 -9.29
N GLY A 154 9.33 8.07 -9.23
CA GLY A 154 10.07 8.76 -8.18
C GLY A 154 9.12 9.30 -7.11
N VAL A 155 9.06 8.61 -5.98
CA VAL A 155 8.28 9.03 -4.82
C VAL A 155 9.11 9.96 -3.95
N LYS A 156 8.80 11.25 -4.01
CA LYS A 156 9.39 12.27 -3.14
C LYS A 156 8.72 12.32 -1.77
N TYR A 157 9.53 12.24 -0.72
CA TYR A 157 9.08 12.30 0.66
C TYR A 157 10.09 13.02 1.55
N THR A 158 9.61 13.56 2.66
CA THR A 158 10.43 14.24 3.67
C THR A 158 10.14 13.61 5.01
N ALA A 159 11.18 13.09 5.67
CA ALA A 159 11.06 12.54 7.00
C ALA A 159 11.31 13.62 8.06
N ALA A 160 10.45 13.73 9.06
CA ALA A 160 10.60 14.71 10.13
C ALA A 160 11.73 14.35 11.11
N LYS A 161 12.00 13.05 11.30
CA LYS A 161 13.03 12.54 12.21
C LYS A 161 13.82 11.41 11.53
N SER A 162 14.99 11.10 12.07
CA SER A 162 15.75 9.92 11.69
C SER A 162 15.09 8.66 12.26
N GLY A 163 15.24 7.54 11.57
CA GLY A 163 14.57 6.29 11.89
C GLY A 163 14.18 5.48 10.66
N SER A 164 13.64 4.30 10.92
CA SER A 164 13.09 3.43 9.89
C SER A 164 11.59 3.67 9.76
N TYR A 165 11.13 3.97 8.56
CA TYR A 165 9.72 4.17 8.25
C TYR A 165 9.29 3.21 7.14
N THR A 166 8.01 2.86 7.13
CA THR A 166 7.42 2.04 6.08
C THR A 166 6.27 2.79 5.44
N ILE A 167 6.46 3.20 4.19
CA ILE A 167 5.41 3.83 3.40
C ILE A 167 4.65 2.71 2.70
N ASN A 168 3.41 2.50 3.10
CA ASN A 168 2.55 1.49 2.48
C ASN A 168 1.86 2.08 1.26
N GLY A 169 1.54 1.26 0.27
CA GLY A 169 0.88 1.73 -0.93
C GLY A 169 0.12 0.64 -1.66
N THR A 170 -0.81 1.07 -2.51
CA THR A 170 -1.49 0.22 -3.47
C THR A 170 -1.14 0.73 -4.86
N PHE A 171 -0.52 -0.14 -5.65
CA PHE A 171 -0.13 0.14 -7.01
C PHE A 171 -1.02 -0.63 -7.98
N LYS A 172 -1.75 0.09 -8.82
CA LYS A 172 -2.63 -0.45 -9.85
C LYS A 172 -2.06 -0.12 -11.21
N PHE A 173 -1.79 -1.13 -12.02
CA PHE A 173 -1.29 -0.99 -13.38
C PHE A 173 -1.84 -2.16 -14.20
N ALA A 174 -1.59 -2.21 -15.50
CA ALA A 174 -1.91 -3.39 -16.29
C ALA A 174 -0.69 -3.83 -17.08
N VAL A 175 -0.51 -5.14 -17.15
CA VAL A 175 0.51 -5.77 -17.99
C VAL A 175 -0.22 -6.49 -19.10
N CYS A 176 0.17 -6.24 -20.34
CA CYS A 176 -0.39 -6.90 -21.50
C CYS A 176 0.60 -7.93 -22.05
N ASP A 177 0.08 -9.09 -22.39
CA ASP A 177 0.74 -10.02 -23.31
C ASP A 177 0.33 -9.68 -24.75
N LYS A 178 0.64 -10.55 -25.72
CA LYS A 178 0.28 -10.34 -27.13
C LYS A 178 -1.22 -10.36 -27.39
N ASP A 179 -1.99 -11.04 -26.56
CA ASP A 179 -3.40 -11.37 -26.80
C ASP A 179 -4.33 -10.76 -25.73
N SER A 180 -3.82 -10.42 -24.54
CA SER A 180 -4.65 -9.95 -23.43
C SER A 180 -3.94 -9.00 -22.47
N CYS A 181 -4.71 -8.06 -21.92
CA CYS A 181 -4.26 -7.13 -20.89
C CYS A 181 -4.80 -7.54 -19.52
N ARG A 182 -3.89 -7.74 -18.57
CA ARG A 182 -4.21 -8.16 -17.21
C ARG A 182 -3.99 -7.00 -16.23
N PRO A 183 -5.06 -6.43 -15.66
CA PRO A 183 -4.92 -5.42 -14.62
C PRO A 183 -4.37 -6.08 -13.35
N LYS A 184 -3.34 -5.44 -12.81
CA LYS A 184 -2.61 -5.81 -11.60
C LYS A 184 -2.84 -4.79 -10.49
N LYS A 185 -2.90 -5.29 -9.27
CA LYS A 185 -3.02 -4.54 -8.03
C LYS A 185 -2.01 -5.13 -7.04
N GLU A 186 -0.90 -4.43 -6.87
CA GLU A 186 0.18 -4.79 -5.96
C GLU A 186 0.12 -3.91 -4.71
N THR A 187 0.13 -4.51 -3.53
CA THR A 187 0.37 -3.78 -2.28
C THR A 187 1.87 -3.67 -2.06
N ILE A 188 2.39 -2.45 -2.02
CA ILE A 188 3.82 -2.18 -1.89
C ILE A 188 4.14 -1.62 -0.51
N ALA A 189 5.31 -1.96 0.02
CA ALA A 189 5.83 -1.43 1.27
C ALA A 189 7.25 -0.89 1.03
N ILE A 190 7.38 0.43 1.02
CA ILE A 190 8.66 1.11 0.81
C ILE A 190 9.29 1.31 2.18
N GLN A 191 10.32 0.51 2.49
CA GLN A 191 11.11 0.68 3.70
C GLN A 191 12.13 1.77 3.48
N VAL A 192 12.03 2.86 4.23
CA VAL A 192 12.93 3.99 4.15
C VAL A 192 13.69 4.14 5.46
N ALA A 193 15.02 4.15 5.37
CA ALA A 193 15.90 4.36 6.50
C ALA A 193 16.45 5.79 6.43
N VAL A 194 16.08 6.62 7.39
CA VAL A 194 16.47 8.02 7.49
C VAL A 194 17.57 8.12 8.53
N LYS A 195 18.72 8.68 8.13
CA LYS A 195 19.87 8.90 9.02
C LYS A 195 19.84 10.31 9.61
#